data_AF-A0A180FY28-F1
#
_entry.id   AF-A0A180FY28-F1
#
_cell.length_a   1.000
_cell.length_b   1.000
_cell.length_c   1.000
_cell.angle_alpha   90.00
_cell.angle_beta   90.00
_cell.angle_gamma   90.00
#
_symmetry.space_group_name_H-M   'P 1'
#
loop_
_entity.id
_entity.type
_entity.pdbx_description
1 polymer ?
#
loop_
_entity_poly.entity_id
_entity_poly.type
_entity_poly.pdbx_seq_one_letter_code
_entity_poly.pdbx_strand_id
1 'polypeptide(L)'
;NFTRVVLGVEAAKSDLPPAPPQSQLLTFKNPSNEASASSVILARFRSYLSEHNVADLKVGGRIKCIPIVCRQFFVQDMAHFNVQHVSFAWDQSPDLPFNAWFASMILKHWTFAKNTGLLYKYAISPNDDTAAHGQKVLFRWIHGRQADL
;
A
#
# COMPACT_ATOMS: atom_id res chain seq x y z
N ASN A 1 2.19 5.06 9.63
CA ASN A 1 2.54 3.76 9.02
C ASN A 1 2.05 3.83 7.58
N PHE A 2 2.87 3.52 6.58
CA PHE A 2 2.51 3.64 5.16
C PHE A 2 1.29 2.80 4.80
N THR A 3 1.26 1.54 5.24
CA THR A 3 0.13 0.63 5.04
C THR A 3 -1.17 1.22 5.57
N ARG A 4 -1.15 1.84 6.75
CA ARG A 4 -2.33 2.53 7.31
C ARG A 4 -2.81 3.69 6.45
N VAL A 5 -1.90 4.50 5.91
CA VAL A 5 -2.28 5.63 5.05
C VAL A 5 -2.94 5.13 3.77
N VAL A 6 -2.36 4.15 3.10
CA VAL A 6 -2.94 3.62 1.85
C VAL A 6 -4.26 2.86 2.08
N LEU A 7 -4.45 2.28 3.27
CA LEU A 7 -5.72 1.69 3.70
C LEU A 7 -6.76 2.72 4.20
N GLY A 8 -6.42 4.01 4.27
CA GLY A 8 -7.33 5.05 4.75
C GLY A 8 -7.57 5.05 6.27
N VAL A 9 -6.64 4.51 7.04
CA VAL A 9 -6.74 4.44 8.51
C VAL A 9 -6.19 5.73 9.11
N GLU A 10 -7.07 6.61 9.56
CA GLU A 10 -6.73 7.98 9.97
C GLU A 10 -6.18 8.08 11.41
N ALA A 11 -6.67 7.27 12.36
CA ALA A 11 -6.21 7.31 13.75
C ALA A 11 -5.48 6.03 14.16
N ALA A 12 -4.63 6.14 15.20
CA ALA A 12 -3.84 5.02 15.70
C ALA A 12 -4.69 3.86 16.26
N LYS A 13 -5.91 4.18 16.70
CA LYS A 13 -6.92 3.24 17.24
C LYS A 13 -8.12 3.05 16.30
N SER A 14 -8.07 3.60 15.07
CA SER A 14 -9.14 3.36 14.10
C SER A 14 -9.12 1.90 13.67
N ASP A 15 -10.32 1.36 13.47
CA ASP A 15 -10.49 0.06 12.86
C ASP A 15 -9.88 0.03 11.47
N LEU A 16 -9.31 -1.12 11.11
CA LEU A 16 -8.87 -1.35 9.73
C LEU A 16 -10.11 -1.49 8.84
N PRO A 17 -10.02 -1.14 7.54
CA PRO A 17 -11.12 -1.42 6.62
C PRO A 17 -11.47 -2.91 6.67
N PRO A 18 -12.76 -3.29 6.54
CA PRO A 18 -13.18 -4.69 6.58
C PRO A 18 -12.53 -5.50 5.44
N ALA A 19 -12.60 -6.83 5.52
CA ALA A 19 -12.14 -7.68 4.43
C ALA A 19 -12.95 -7.40 3.15
N PRO A 20 -12.34 -7.55 1.96
CA PRO A 20 -13.08 -7.49 0.70
C PRO A 20 -14.23 -8.51 0.65
N PRO A 21 -15.31 -8.20 -0.06
CA PRO A 21 -16.39 -9.17 -0.27
C PRO A 21 -15.87 -10.39 -1.04
N GLN A 22 -16.44 -11.56 -0.74
CA GLN A 22 -16.05 -12.82 -1.37
C GLN A 22 -16.15 -12.77 -2.90
N SER A 23 -17.07 -11.97 -3.46
CA SER A 23 -17.18 -11.75 -4.90
C SER A 23 -15.92 -11.14 -5.51
N GLN A 24 -15.25 -10.20 -4.83
CA GLN A 24 -13.97 -9.65 -5.29
C GLN A 24 -12.87 -10.73 -5.25
N LEU A 25 -12.83 -11.53 -4.19
CA LEU A 25 -11.82 -12.59 -4.04
C LEU A 25 -12.01 -13.72 -5.06
N LEU A 26 -13.24 -14.14 -5.33
CA LEU A 26 -13.56 -15.21 -6.28
C LEU A 26 -13.31 -14.80 -7.73
N THR A 27 -13.48 -13.52 -8.05
CA THR A 27 -13.23 -12.99 -9.40
C THR A 27 -11.77 -12.56 -9.60
N PHE A 28 -10.97 -12.56 -8.53
CA PHE A 28 -9.58 -12.15 -8.59
C PHE A 28 -8.77 -13.13 -9.45
N LYS A 29 -8.21 -12.60 -10.54
CA LYS A 29 -7.20 -13.28 -11.34
C LYS A 29 -5.88 -12.58 -11.09
N ASN A 30 -4.89 -13.34 -10.62
CA ASN A 30 -3.56 -12.79 -10.39
C ASN A 30 -3.05 -12.17 -11.72
N PRO A 31 -2.81 -10.85 -11.78
CA PRO A 31 -2.36 -10.21 -13.00
C PRO A 31 -1.00 -10.79 -13.41
N SER A 32 -0.92 -11.42 -14.59
CA SER A 32 0.35 -11.98 -15.08
C SER A 32 1.33 -10.85 -15.41
N ASN A 33 2.55 -10.95 -14.90
CA ASN A 33 3.67 -10.02 -15.07
C ASN A 33 3.41 -8.59 -14.60
N GLU A 34 4.01 -8.28 -13.45
CA GLU A 34 4.11 -7.00 -12.74
C GLU A 34 4.60 -5.78 -13.57
N ALA A 35 4.81 -5.89 -14.89
CA ALA A 35 5.58 -4.93 -15.68
C ALA A 35 4.78 -3.92 -16.54
N SER A 36 3.54 -4.21 -16.99
CA SER A 36 2.93 -3.38 -18.05
C SER A 36 1.83 -2.40 -17.57
N ALA A 37 0.99 -2.79 -16.61
CA ALA A 37 -0.10 -1.94 -16.14
C ALA A 37 0.34 -0.92 -15.05
N SER A 38 1.39 -1.25 -14.28
CA SER A 38 1.88 -0.52 -13.11
C SER A 38 2.61 0.79 -13.39
N SER A 39 3.11 1.01 -14.61
CA SER A 39 3.96 2.18 -14.90
C SER A 39 3.14 3.47 -15.04
N VAL A 40 1.91 3.39 -15.54
CA VAL A 40 1.13 4.58 -15.89
C VAL A 40 0.72 5.36 -14.65
N ILE A 41 0.23 4.70 -13.60
CA ILE A 41 -0.19 5.38 -12.37
C ILE A 41 1.00 5.98 -11.63
N LEU A 42 2.12 5.26 -11.53
CA LEU A 42 3.33 5.79 -10.91
C LEU A 42 3.98 6.90 -11.76
N ALA A 43 3.89 6.84 -13.09
CA ALA A 43 4.32 7.93 -13.96
C ALA A 43 3.47 9.19 -13.73
N ARG A 44 2.13 9.04 -13.67
CA ARG A 44 1.23 10.16 -13.31
C ARG A 44 1.53 10.71 -11.92
N PHE A 45 1.82 9.83 -10.96
CA PHE A 45 2.21 10.27 -9.62
C PHE A 45 3.52 11.06 -9.66
N ARG A 46 4.51 10.61 -10.44
CA ARG A 46 5.77 11.35 -10.63
C ARG A 46 5.54 12.71 -11.27
N SER A 47 4.71 12.80 -12.32
CA SER A 47 4.33 14.09 -12.93
C SER A 47 3.65 15.01 -11.92
N TYR A 48 2.69 14.49 -11.15
CA TYR A 48 2.05 15.25 -10.08
C TYR A 48 3.07 15.82 -9.08
N LEU A 49 4.05 15.01 -8.66
CA LEU A 49 5.11 15.46 -7.74
C LEU A 49 6.08 16.47 -8.36
N SER A 50 6.23 16.52 -9.69
CA SER A 50 7.04 17.57 -10.34
C SER A 50 6.35 18.94 -10.37
N GLU A 51 5.02 18.95 -10.26
CA GLU A 51 4.21 20.17 -10.28
C GLU A 51 3.88 20.69 -8.87
N HIS A 52 4.15 19.90 -7.82
CA HIS A 52 3.77 20.21 -6.45
C HIS A 52 4.96 20.10 -5.50
N ASN A 53 5.08 21.06 -4.58
CA ASN A 53 6.07 20.97 -3.53
C ASN A 53 5.65 19.91 -2.49
N VAL A 54 6.54 18.97 -2.21
CA VAL A 54 6.32 17.90 -1.24
C VAL A 54 6.00 18.44 0.15
N ALA A 55 6.57 19.59 0.53
CA ALA A 55 6.34 20.22 1.82
C ALA A 55 4.88 20.66 2.04
N ASP A 56 4.15 20.95 0.95
CA ASP A 56 2.79 21.48 0.98
C ASP A 56 1.72 20.37 0.96
N LEU A 57 2.13 19.10 0.81
CA LEU A 57 1.21 17.99 0.73
C LEU A 57 0.64 17.64 2.11
N LYS A 58 -0.69 17.49 2.19
CA LYS A 58 -1.38 17.06 3.42
C LYS A 58 -0.83 15.72 3.91
N VAL A 59 -0.47 15.66 5.18
CA VAL A 59 0.07 14.47 5.85
C VAL A 59 -1.04 13.66 6.52
N GLY A 60 -0.94 12.33 6.44
CA GLY A 60 -1.76 11.41 7.22
C GLY A 60 -1.13 11.06 8.60
N GLY A 61 -1.90 11.23 9.67
CA GLY A 61 -1.56 10.78 11.03
C GLY A 61 -0.69 11.74 11.85
N ARG A 62 -0.60 11.49 13.18
CA ARG A 62 -0.03 12.42 14.17
C ARG A 62 1.50 12.43 14.32
N ILE A 63 2.22 11.45 13.77
CA ILE A 63 3.64 11.23 14.15
C ILE A 63 4.59 11.21 12.95
N LYS A 64 4.13 11.00 11.71
CA LYS A 64 5.03 10.87 10.55
C LYS A 64 4.41 11.36 9.23
N CYS A 65 5.21 12.09 8.44
CA CYS A 65 4.84 12.93 7.29
C CYS A 65 4.47 12.19 5.99
N ILE A 66 3.70 11.11 6.02
CA ILE A 66 3.30 10.44 4.77
C ILE A 66 2.16 11.22 4.13
N PRO A 67 2.31 11.72 2.89
CA PRO A 67 1.25 12.47 2.24
C PRO A 67 0.01 11.63 1.91
N ILE A 68 -1.18 12.20 2.08
CA ILE A 68 -2.47 11.57 1.75
C ILE A 68 -2.54 11.22 0.25
N VAL A 69 -1.84 11.97 -0.60
CA VAL A 69 -1.77 11.69 -2.04
C VAL A 69 -1.21 10.30 -2.36
N CYS A 70 -0.39 9.71 -1.48
CA CYS A 70 0.02 8.31 -1.62
C CYS A 70 -1.18 7.35 -1.64
N ARG A 71 -2.21 7.61 -0.82
CA ARG A 71 -3.45 6.83 -0.82
C ARG A 71 -4.21 7.02 -2.13
N GLN A 72 -4.31 8.25 -2.61
CA GLN A 72 -5.04 8.57 -3.84
C GLN A 72 -4.49 7.75 -5.02
N PHE A 73 -3.18 7.80 -5.26
CA PHE A 73 -2.56 7.04 -6.35
C PHE A 73 -2.59 5.53 -6.10
N PHE A 74 -2.51 5.07 -4.85
CA PHE A 74 -2.68 3.66 -4.51
C PHE A 74 -4.08 3.16 -4.89
N VAL A 75 -5.14 3.86 -4.51
CA VAL A 75 -6.54 3.50 -4.84
C VAL A 75 -6.77 3.53 -6.36
N GLN A 76 -6.21 4.51 -7.07
CA GLN A 76 -6.29 4.55 -8.54
C GLN A 76 -5.62 3.33 -9.19
N ASP A 77 -4.49 2.88 -8.65
CA ASP A 77 -3.81 1.68 -9.12
C ASP A 77 -4.61 0.41 -8.81
N MET A 78 -5.22 0.31 -7.63
CA MET A 78 -6.14 -0.79 -7.29
C MET A 78 -7.31 -0.88 -8.26
N ALA A 79 -7.93 0.26 -8.58
CA ALA A 79 -9.05 0.32 -9.52
C ALA A 79 -8.66 -0.16 -10.92
N HIS A 80 -7.41 0.04 -11.34
CA HIS A 80 -6.91 -0.48 -12.63
C HIS A 80 -6.92 -2.01 -12.70
N PHE A 81 -6.78 -2.69 -11.55
CA PHE A 81 -6.89 -4.14 -11.43
C PHE A 81 -8.30 -4.60 -11.01
N ASN A 82 -9.31 -3.74 -11.16
CA ASN A 82 -10.69 -3.99 -10.75
C ASN A 82 -10.85 -4.30 -9.24
N VAL A 83 -9.93 -3.78 -8.41
CA VAL A 83 -10.02 -3.86 -6.95
C VAL A 83 -10.67 -2.59 -6.43
N GLN A 84 -11.92 -2.72 -5.99
CA GLN A 84 -12.72 -1.60 -5.47
C GLN A 84 -12.64 -1.52 -3.95
N HIS A 85 -12.59 -2.68 -3.29
CA HIS A 85 -12.44 -2.77 -1.84
C HIS A 85 -10.96 -2.90 -1.48
N VAL A 86 -10.35 -1.77 -1.13
CA VAL A 86 -8.92 -1.64 -0.86
C VAL A 86 -8.61 -2.06 0.59
N SER A 87 -8.45 -3.37 0.77
CA SER A 87 -8.13 -3.99 2.07
C SER A 87 -7.53 -5.38 1.86
N PHE A 88 -6.89 -5.91 2.90
CA PHE A 88 -6.51 -7.32 2.93
C PHE A 88 -7.72 -8.20 3.23
N ALA A 89 -7.72 -9.42 2.72
CA ALA A 89 -8.65 -10.46 3.15
C ALA A 89 -8.20 -11.00 4.51
N TRP A 90 -8.57 -10.27 5.58
CA TRP A 90 -8.08 -10.50 6.94
C TRP A 90 -8.41 -11.89 7.48
N ASP A 91 -9.55 -12.44 7.10
CA ASP A 91 -10.08 -13.75 7.47
C ASP A 91 -9.48 -14.91 6.65
N GLN A 92 -8.65 -14.60 5.65
CA GLN A 92 -8.07 -15.59 4.74
C GLN A 92 -6.56 -15.75 4.95
N SER A 93 -5.99 -16.88 4.53
CA SER A 93 -4.55 -17.10 4.65
C SER A 93 -3.73 -15.92 4.09
N PRO A 94 -2.63 -15.49 4.75
CA PRO A 94 -1.69 -14.51 4.19
C PRO A 94 -1.12 -14.96 2.83
N ASP A 95 -1.02 -16.27 2.60
CA ASP A 95 -0.58 -16.88 1.36
C ASP A 95 -1.67 -16.94 0.27
N LEU A 96 -2.89 -16.47 0.57
CA LEU A 96 -3.94 -16.28 -0.44
C LEU A 96 -3.36 -15.42 -1.58
N PRO A 97 -3.49 -15.83 -2.85
CA PRO A 97 -2.92 -15.10 -3.98
C PRO A 97 -3.27 -13.60 -3.99
N PHE A 98 -4.50 -13.25 -3.56
CA PHE A 98 -4.92 -11.86 -3.41
C PHE A 98 -4.10 -11.11 -2.34
N ASN A 99 -3.91 -11.68 -1.15
CA ASN A 99 -3.15 -11.03 -0.06
C ASN A 99 -1.66 -10.88 -0.44
N ALA A 100 -1.07 -11.89 -1.07
CA ALA A 100 0.30 -11.82 -1.56
C ALA A 100 0.47 -10.72 -2.63
N TRP A 101 -0.44 -10.65 -3.60
CA TRP A 101 -0.46 -9.60 -4.62
C TRP A 101 -0.72 -8.21 -4.03
N PHE A 102 -1.68 -8.08 -3.11
CA PHE A 102 -2.00 -6.79 -2.49
C PHE A 102 -0.81 -6.28 -1.64
N ALA A 103 -0.09 -7.18 -0.97
CA ALA A 103 1.16 -6.85 -0.29
C ALA A 103 2.25 -6.36 -1.26
N SER A 104 2.40 -6.99 -2.44
CA SER A 104 3.36 -6.53 -3.46
C SER A 104 3.00 -5.15 -4.00
N MET A 105 1.71 -4.84 -4.14
CA MET A 105 1.23 -3.52 -4.54
C MET A 105 1.51 -2.44 -3.50
N ILE A 106 1.34 -2.74 -2.20
CA ILE A 106 1.74 -1.82 -1.12
C ILE A 106 3.24 -1.57 -1.17
N LEU A 107 4.05 -2.62 -1.33
CA LEU A 107 5.51 -2.52 -1.40
C LEU A 107 5.96 -1.69 -2.62
N LYS A 108 5.29 -1.84 -3.77
CA LYS A 108 5.53 -1.06 -4.97
C LYS A 108 5.34 0.44 -4.72
N HIS A 109 4.21 0.83 -4.14
CA HIS A 109 3.93 2.24 -3.83
C HIS A 109 4.82 2.78 -2.71
N TRP A 110 5.17 1.94 -1.73
CA TRP A 110 6.12 2.29 -0.68
C TRP A 110 7.50 2.60 -1.26
N THR A 111 7.99 1.75 -2.16
CA THR A 111 9.29 1.91 -2.83
C THR A 111 9.30 3.18 -3.68
N PHE A 112 8.22 3.44 -4.41
CA PHE A 112 8.06 4.68 -5.17
C PHE A 112 8.11 5.91 -4.24
N ALA A 113 7.34 5.91 -3.15
CA ALA A 113 7.29 7.02 -2.21
C ALA A 113 8.64 7.28 -1.53
N LYS A 114 9.39 6.22 -1.21
CA LYS A 114 10.76 6.31 -0.71
C LYS A 114 11.68 6.97 -1.74
N ASN A 115 11.70 6.46 -2.97
CA ASN A 115 12.61 6.93 -4.02
C ASN A 115 12.28 8.33 -4.55
N THR A 116 11.10 8.87 -4.24
CA THR A 116 10.67 10.24 -4.55
C THR A 116 10.81 11.19 -3.36
N GLY A 117 11.40 10.74 -2.26
CA GLY A 117 11.65 11.58 -1.08
C GLY A 117 10.43 11.79 -0.17
N LEU A 118 9.25 11.25 -0.50
CA LEU A 118 8.05 11.37 0.33
C LEU A 118 8.20 10.69 1.70
N LEU A 119 9.13 9.75 1.82
CA LEU A 119 9.42 9.04 3.06
C LEU A 119 10.75 9.46 3.71
N TYR A 120 11.28 10.64 3.42
CA TYR A 120 12.61 11.08 3.92
C TYR A 120 12.79 11.00 5.46
N LYS A 121 11.71 11.09 6.25
CA LYS A 121 11.73 10.92 7.72
C LYS A 121 11.78 9.46 8.19
N TYR A 122 11.71 8.51 7.27
CA TYR A 122 11.77 7.08 7.52
C TYR A 122 13.12 6.55 7.06
N ALA A 123 14.16 6.76 7.87
CA ALA A 123 15.44 6.12 7.65
C ALA A 123 15.26 4.60 7.84
N ILE A 124 15.61 3.83 6.80
CA ILE A 124 15.77 2.38 6.87
C ILE A 124 17.23 2.10 6.55
N SER A 125 17.85 1.21 7.32
CA SER A 125 19.19 0.73 7.02
C SER A 125 19.19 0.11 5.62
N PRO A 126 20.17 0.42 4.74
CA PRO A 126 20.26 -0.17 3.41
C PRO A 126 20.22 -1.72 3.43
N ASN A 127 20.75 -2.35 4.48
CA ASN A 127 20.74 -3.80 4.65
C ASN A 127 19.34 -4.36 4.94
N ASP A 128 18.46 -3.54 5.51
CA ASP A 128 17.07 -3.90 5.84
C ASP A 128 16.09 -3.49 4.74
N ASP A 129 16.52 -2.64 3.81
CA ASP A 129 15.74 -2.04 2.72
C ASP A 129 15.65 -2.96 1.49
N THR A 130 15.15 -4.19 1.69
CA THR A 130 14.93 -5.16 0.63
C THR A 130 13.45 -5.45 0.44
N ALA A 131 13.05 -5.81 -0.78
CA ALA A 131 11.66 -6.20 -1.07
C ALA A 131 11.20 -7.39 -0.20
N ALA A 132 12.08 -8.36 0.03
CA ALA A 132 11.82 -9.51 0.88
C ALA A 132 11.58 -9.11 2.35
N HIS A 133 12.34 -8.16 2.89
CA HIS A 133 12.12 -7.65 4.24
C HIS A 133 10.82 -6.83 4.33
N GLY A 134 10.54 -5.98 3.35
CA GLY A 134 9.28 -5.23 3.28
C GLY A 134 8.05 -6.15 3.27
N GLN A 135 8.11 -7.22 2.46
CA GLN A 135 7.05 -8.22 2.41
C GLN A 135 6.89 -8.97 3.74
N LYS A 136 8.00 -9.37 4.39
CA LYS A 136 7.96 -9.99 5.74
C LYS A 136 7.32 -9.07 6.78
N VAL A 137 7.61 -7.76 6.74
CA VAL A 137 6.99 -6.78 7.66
C VAL A 137 5.49 -6.68 7.41
N LEU A 138 5.05 -6.64 6.15
CA LEU A 138 3.63 -6.64 5.80
C LEU A 138 2.92 -7.92 6.27
N PHE A 139 3.51 -9.08 6.00
CA PHE A 139 2.94 -10.35 6.46
C PHE A 139 2.91 -10.46 7.98
N ARG A 140 3.96 -10.06 8.71
CA ARG A 140 3.91 -10.01 10.18
C ARG A 140 2.78 -9.13 10.68
N TRP A 141 2.52 -8.01 10.02
CA TRP A 141 1.42 -7.13 10.38
C TRP A 141 0.05 -7.76 10.13
N ILE A 142 -0.13 -8.49 9.02
CA ILE A 142 -1.34 -9.26 8.73
C ILE A 142 -1.55 -10.38 9.76
N HIS A 143 -0.51 -11.20 10.01
CA HIS A 143 -0.57 -12.31 10.97
C HIS A 143 -0.89 -11.81 12.39
N GLY A 144 -0.25 -10.73 12.83
CA GLY A 144 -0.54 -10.15 14.15
C GLY A 144 -2.00 -9.73 14.29
N ARG A 145 -2.65 -9.31 13.20
CA ARG A 145 -4.08 -8.95 13.19
C ARG A 145 -5.00 -10.16 13.12
N GLN A 146 -4.60 -11.22 12.43
CA GLN A 146 -5.35 -12.49 12.44
C GLN A 146 -5.42 -13.12 13.82
N ALA A 147 -4.38 -12.95 14.63
CA ALA A 147 -4.38 -13.38 16.02
C ALA A 147 -5.29 -12.52 16.93
N ASP A 148 -5.69 -11.32 16.48
CA ASP A 148 -6.59 -10.41 17.21
C ASP A 148 -8.08 -10.60 16.82
N LEU A 149 -8.38 -11.42 15.79
CA LEU A 149 -9.73 -11.72 15.27
C LEU A 149 -10.27 -13.03 15.85
#